data_AF-A0A945FBT9-F1
#
_entry.id   AF-A0A945FBT9-F1
#
_cell.length_a   1.000
_cell.length_b   1.000
_cell.length_c   1.000
_cell.angle_alpha   90.00
_cell.angle_beta   90.00
_cell.angle_gamma   90.00
#
_symmetry.space_group_name_H-M   'P 1'
#
loop_
_entity.id
_entity.type
_entity.pdbx_description
1 polymer ?
#
loop_
_entity_poly.entity_id
_entity_poly.type
_entity_poly.pdbx_seq_one_letter_code
_entity_poly.pdbx_strand_id
1 'polypeptide(L)'
;MKKLIKLIIFGGLVYGGWQANLQWEAFKPVLAELEEKHPEKYTQMVEEAKSFHLKETQQLYHEIESMTREEVIALRYEKWQKKRKEDKEFNEKYYDDELLNRVEVQKALLKDYQSRMDEISELSERQPVEVRFEQWKKTEPWKQRLILHEKCVKYVEMEIKARPAFRRGLEISKVSVLMARLSNEPLPVELLCNDLVPGVQSEQKIQKAIQRLKETLTFDYYIQLLEEVGIPQKEIFSFDDELKGKIRNFNDS
;
A
#
# COMPACT_ATOMS: atom_id res chain seq x y z
N MET A 1 12.43 39.15 -22.02
CA MET A 1 11.37 39.21 -20.98
C MET A 1 11.90 39.48 -19.58
N LYS A 2 12.81 38.67 -19.01
CA LYS A 2 13.36 38.89 -17.64
C LYS A 2 14.00 40.28 -17.39
N LYS A 3 14.69 40.88 -18.38
CA LYS A 3 15.26 42.25 -18.25
C LYS A 3 14.21 43.38 -18.26
N LEU A 4 13.08 43.17 -18.93
CA LEU A 4 11.96 44.12 -18.98
C LEU A 4 11.17 44.09 -17.67
N ILE A 5 10.94 42.90 -17.12
CA ILE A 5 10.31 42.72 -15.79
C ILE A 5 11.12 43.47 -14.71
N LYS A 6 12.46 43.38 -14.74
CA LYS A 6 13.34 44.10 -13.81
C LYS A 6 13.15 45.63 -13.84
N LEU A 7 13.12 46.24 -15.03
CA LEU A 7 12.96 47.70 -15.15
C LEU A 7 11.57 48.19 -14.71
N ILE A 8 10.54 47.37 -14.90
CA ILE A 8 9.16 47.76 -14.60
C ILE A 8 8.84 47.55 -13.10
N ILE A 9 9.45 46.58 -12.40
CA ILE A 9 9.37 46.45 -10.92
C ILE A 9 9.89 47.72 -10.25
N PHE A 10 11.04 48.22 -10.72
CA PHE A 10 11.62 49.48 -10.25
C PHE A 10 10.75 50.70 -10.58
N GLY A 11 10.12 50.73 -11.76
CA GLY A 11 9.17 51.79 -12.12
C GLY A 11 7.90 51.80 -11.25
N GLY A 12 7.35 50.62 -10.93
CA GLY A 12 6.13 50.48 -10.13
C GLY A 12 6.32 50.75 -8.63
N LEU A 13 7.49 50.46 -8.07
CA LEU A 13 7.81 50.78 -6.67
C LEU A 13 8.08 52.29 -6.45
N VAL A 14 8.49 53.02 -7.50
CA VAL A 14 8.96 54.41 -7.42
C VAL A 14 7.92 55.44 -7.89
N TYR A 15 7.00 55.10 -8.81
CA TYR A 15 6.04 56.04 -9.37
C TYR A 15 4.59 55.71 -8.99
N GLY A 16 3.95 56.52 -8.15
CA GLY A 16 2.52 56.38 -7.76
C GLY A 16 1.51 56.98 -8.76
N GLY A 17 1.60 56.64 -10.06
CA GLY A 17 0.67 57.12 -11.10
C GLY A 17 -0.33 56.05 -11.58
N TRP A 18 -1.40 56.44 -12.31
CA TRP A 18 -2.44 55.51 -12.82
C TRP A 18 -1.89 54.32 -13.64
N GLN A 19 -0.80 54.51 -14.40
CA GLN A 19 -0.10 53.42 -15.11
C GLN A 19 0.65 52.46 -14.17
N ALA A 20 1.08 52.93 -13.00
CA ALA A 20 1.71 52.10 -11.99
C ALA A 20 0.71 51.19 -11.29
N ASN A 21 -0.57 51.57 -11.20
CA ASN A 21 -1.59 50.71 -10.57
C ASN A 21 -1.89 49.44 -11.39
N LEU A 22 -1.92 49.55 -12.74
CA LEU A 22 -2.06 48.38 -13.63
C LEU A 22 -0.81 47.48 -13.62
N GLN A 23 0.37 48.09 -13.46
CA GLN A 23 1.63 47.36 -13.37
C GLN A 23 1.83 46.73 -11.97
N TRP A 24 1.29 47.35 -10.92
CA TRP A 24 1.32 46.86 -9.54
C TRP A 24 0.64 45.49 -9.41
N GLU A 25 -0.54 45.30 -10.01
CA GLU A 25 -1.24 44.01 -10.03
C GLU A 25 -0.41 42.90 -10.68
N ALA A 26 0.37 43.21 -11.72
CA ALA A 26 1.26 42.26 -12.38
C ALA A 26 2.50 41.89 -11.53
N PHE A 27 2.88 42.74 -10.58
CA PHE A 27 4.04 42.50 -9.70
C PHE A 27 3.71 41.86 -8.37
N LYS A 28 2.46 41.95 -7.90
CA LYS A 28 2.01 41.25 -6.69
C LYS A 28 2.48 39.80 -6.60
N PRO A 29 2.37 38.94 -7.64
CA PRO A 29 2.83 37.55 -7.52
C PRO A 29 4.36 37.43 -7.40
N VAL A 30 5.12 38.29 -8.08
CA VAL A 30 6.60 38.28 -8.01
C VAL A 30 7.08 38.79 -6.65
N LEU A 31 6.44 39.84 -6.14
CA LEU A 31 6.73 40.39 -4.81
C LEU A 31 6.36 39.38 -3.71
N ALA A 32 5.22 38.70 -3.85
CA ALA A 32 4.83 37.61 -2.95
C ALA A 32 5.84 36.45 -2.98
N GLU A 33 6.35 36.07 -4.15
CA GLU A 33 7.38 35.04 -4.26
C GLU A 33 8.68 35.45 -3.54
N LEU A 34 9.11 36.70 -3.69
CA LEU A 34 10.32 37.21 -3.02
C LEU A 34 10.14 37.29 -1.50
N GLU A 35 8.98 37.76 -1.04
CA GLU A 35 8.61 37.77 0.37
C GLU A 35 8.60 36.35 0.96
N GLU A 36 8.08 35.38 0.21
CA GLU A 36 8.05 33.97 0.61
C GLU A 36 9.45 33.36 0.73
N LYS A 37 10.37 33.75 -0.17
CA LYS A 37 11.76 33.25 -0.18
C LYS A 37 12.56 33.78 1.00
N HIS A 38 12.52 35.10 1.25
CA HIS A 38 13.27 35.69 2.35
C HIS A 38 12.60 36.98 2.89
N PRO A 39 11.71 36.87 3.88
CA PRO A 39 10.88 38.00 4.31
C PRO A 39 11.70 39.19 4.86
N GLU A 40 12.75 38.95 5.65
CA GLU A 40 13.57 40.03 6.21
C GLU A 40 14.32 40.85 5.15
N LYS A 41 15.00 40.18 4.20
CA LYS A 41 15.68 40.85 3.08
C LYS A 41 14.66 41.51 2.14
N TYR A 42 13.48 40.93 1.98
CA TYR A 42 12.40 41.57 1.23
C TYR A 42 11.93 42.86 1.91
N THR A 43 11.75 42.87 3.24
CA THR A 43 11.44 44.09 3.99
C THR A 43 12.55 45.14 3.82
N GLN A 44 13.81 44.73 3.93
CA GLN A 44 14.96 45.63 3.67
C GLN A 44 14.92 46.18 2.24
N MET A 45 14.67 45.33 1.24
CA MET A 45 14.56 45.74 -0.17
C MET A 45 13.44 46.78 -0.36
N VAL A 46 12.30 46.61 0.29
CA VAL A 46 11.17 47.55 0.23
C VAL A 46 11.52 48.89 0.88
N GLU A 47 12.21 48.88 2.02
CA GLU A 47 12.65 50.11 2.69
C GLU A 47 13.70 50.87 1.86
N GLU A 48 14.69 50.17 1.31
CA GLU A 48 15.68 50.76 0.40
C GLU A 48 15.05 51.27 -0.91
N ALA A 49 13.99 50.63 -1.38
CA ALA A 49 13.24 51.11 -2.54
C ALA A 49 12.51 52.43 -2.23
N LYS A 50 11.90 52.55 -1.04
CA LYS A 50 11.23 53.78 -0.58
C LYS A 50 12.20 54.94 -0.37
N SER A 51 13.45 54.67 0.03
CA SER A 51 14.51 55.67 0.17
C SER A 51 15.21 56.03 -1.15
N PHE A 52 14.76 55.46 -2.28
CA PHE A 52 15.35 55.66 -3.62
C PHE A 52 16.80 55.16 -3.75
N HIS A 53 17.22 54.22 -2.90
CA HIS A 53 18.52 53.55 -2.99
C HIS A 53 18.48 52.42 -4.02
N LEU A 54 18.49 52.82 -5.30
CA LEU A 54 18.25 51.93 -6.44
C LEU A 54 19.26 50.79 -6.55
N LYS A 55 20.53 51.06 -6.19
CA LYS A 55 21.61 50.08 -6.32
C LYS A 55 21.48 48.97 -5.27
N GLU A 56 21.21 49.36 -4.03
CA GLU A 56 21.02 48.49 -2.87
C GLU A 56 19.75 47.64 -3.02
N THR A 57 18.66 48.27 -3.47
CA THR A 57 17.41 47.58 -3.82
C THR A 57 17.64 46.52 -4.90
N GLN A 58 18.43 46.84 -5.93
CA GLN A 58 18.70 45.90 -7.04
C GLN A 58 19.55 44.71 -6.60
N GLN A 59 20.52 44.96 -5.73
CA GLN A 59 21.33 43.91 -5.13
C GLN A 59 20.46 42.96 -4.29
N LEU A 60 19.65 43.49 -3.38
CA LEU A 60 18.74 42.69 -2.54
C LEU A 60 17.73 41.90 -3.36
N TYR A 61 17.16 42.50 -4.41
CA TYR A 61 16.27 41.79 -5.33
C TYR A 61 16.97 40.60 -6.00
N HIS A 62 18.19 40.78 -6.53
CA HIS A 62 18.91 39.69 -7.17
C HIS A 62 19.32 38.60 -6.20
N GLU A 63 19.71 38.95 -4.97
CA GLU A 63 20.01 37.98 -3.93
C GLU A 63 18.81 37.08 -3.65
N ILE A 64 17.62 37.66 -3.41
CA ILE A 64 16.39 36.91 -3.11
C ILE A 64 15.91 36.13 -4.33
N GLU A 65 15.91 36.74 -5.52
CA GLU A 65 15.46 36.11 -6.78
C GLU A 65 16.32 34.87 -7.10
N SER A 66 17.63 34.95 -6.86
CA SER A 66 18.59 33.89 -7.16
C SER A 66 18.58 32.71 -6.18
N MET A 67 17.89 32.84 -5.05
CA MET A 67 17.80 31.76 -4.07
C MET A 67 17.14 30.52 -4.69
N THR A 68 17.83 29.40 -4.56
CA THR A 68 17.33 28.09 -4.91
C THR A 68 16.31 27.60 -3.88
N ARG A 69 15.47 26.63 -4.27
CA ARG A 69 14.49 26.01 -3.36
C ARG A 69 15.17 25.40 -2.13
N GLU A 70 16.36 24.80 -2.31
CA GLU A 70 17.13 24.17 -1.24
C GLU A 70 17.63 25.22 -0.23
N GLU A 71 18.16 26.35 -0.70
CA GLU A 71 18.60 27.45 0.16
C GLU A 71 17.45 28.07 0.95
N VAL A 72 16.26 28.21 0.34
CA VAL A 72 15.06 28.70 1.03
C VAL A 72 14.64 27.72 2.13
N ILE A 73 14.64 26.42 1.85
CA ILE A 73 14.31 25.38 2.84
C ILE A 73 15.34 25.39 3.98
N ALA A 74 16.63 25.45 3.66
CA ALA A 74 17.71 25.48 4.63
C ALA A 74 17.58 26.71 5.54
N LEU A 75 17.35 27.90 4.97
CA LEU A 75 17.16 29.13 5.73
C LEU A 75 15.95 29.03 6.68
N ARG A 76 14.81 28.53 6.19
CA ARG A 76 13.62 28.32 7.03
C ARG A 76 13.91 27.36 8.18
N TYR A 77 14.62 26.26 7.90
CA TYR A 77 15.02 25.30 8.90
C TYR A 77 15.96 25.91 9.95
N GLU A 78 16.96 26.67 9.54
CA GLU A 78 17.88 27.36 10.44
C GLU A 78 17.18 28.37 11.35
N LYS A 79 16.26 29.17 10.80
CA LYS A 79 15.46 30.12 11.59
C LYS A 79 14.58 29.41 12.60
N TRP A 80 13.93 28.34 12.17
CA TRP A 80 13.13 27.51 13.06
C TRP A 80 13.97 26.88 14.18
N GLN A 81 15.17 26.39 13.86
CA GLN A 81 16.12 25.86 14.84
C GLN A 81 16.57 26.92 15.86
N LYS A 82 16.88 28.14 15.40
CA LYS A 82 17.21 29.27 16.28
C LYS A 82 16.04 29.60 17.21
N LYS A 83 14.84 29.74 16.65
CA LYS A 83 13.63 30.02 17.42
C LYS A 83 13.35 28.95 18.49
N ARG A 84 13.54 27.66 18.16
CA ARG A 84 13.44 26.57 19.16
C ARG A 84 14.44 26.67 20.30
N LYS A 85 15.64 27.20 20.08
CA LYS A 85 16.67 27.35 21.12
C LYS A 85 16.42 28.56 22.01
N GLU A 86 15.90 29.64 21.43
CA GLU A 86 15.77 30.94 22.09
C GLU A 86 14.40 31.12 22.78
N ASP A 87 13.34 30.51 22.25
CA ASP A 87 11.95 30.66 22.71
C ASP A 87 11.41 29.34 23.28
N LYS A 88 11.36 29.27 24.62
CA LYS A 88 10.90 28.09 25.35
C LYS A 88 9.40 27.82 25.13
N GLU A 89 8.58 28.87 25.05
CA GLU A 89 7.13 28.75 24.85
C GLU A 89 6.82 28.22 23.44
N PHE A 90 7.56 28.69 22.43
CA PHE A 90 7.48 28.15 21.08
C PHE A 90 7.87 26.66 21.01
N ASN A 91 8.91 26.26 21.75
CA ASN A 91 9.36 24.87 21.77
C ASN A 91 8.35 23.94 22.45
N GLU A 92 7.79 24.32 23.60
CA GLU A 92 6.77 23.53 24.31
C GLU A 92 5.49 23.38 23.46
N LYS A 93 5.00 24.48 22.90
CA LYS A 93 3.83 24.45 22.00
C LYS A 93 4.05 23.58 20.76
N TYR A 94 5.25 23.61 20.18
CA TYR A 94 5.58 22.76 19.04
C TYR A 94 5.49 21.27 19.38
N TYR A 95 5.96 20.85 20.56
CA TYR A 95 5.86 19.46 21.00
C TYR A 95 4.40 19.03 21.21
N ASP A 96 3.57 19.90 21.80
CA ASP A 96 2.14 19.61 22.00
C ASP A 96 1.40 19.48 20.66
N ASP A 97 1.66 20.40 19.72
CA ASP A 97 1.09 20.35 18.37
C ASP A 97 1.58 19.11 17.60
N GLU A 98 2.84 18.70 17.78
CA GLU A 98 3.38 17.47 17.18
C GLU A 98 2.69 16.22 17.75
N LEU A 99 2.49 16.16 19.06
CA LEU A 99 1.79 15.07 19.73
C LEU A 99 0.34 14.94 19.24
N LEU A 100 -0.37 16.06 19.15
CA LEU A 100 -1.74 16.09 18.62
C LEU A 100 -1.78 15.63 17.16
N ASN A 101 -0.88 16.14 16.30
CA ASN A 101 -0.78 15.72 14.91
C ASN A 101 -0.49 14.22 14.78
N ARG A 102 0.39 13.65 15.61
CA ARG A 102 0.67 12.20 15.61
C ARG A 102 -0.57 11.39 15.94
N VAL A 103 -1.37 11.83 16.92
CA VAL A 103 -2.63 11.18 17.29
C VAL A 103 -3.66 11.26 16.16
N GLU A 104 -3.79 12.43 15.51
CA GLU A 104 -4.70 12.62 14.39
C GLU A 104 -4.31 11.78 13.17
N VAL A 105 -3.03 11.76 12.81
CA VAL A 105 -2.49 10.92 11.75
C VAL A 105 -2.73 9.44 12.05
N GLN A 106 -2.52 9.01 13.30
CA GLN A 106 -2.78 7.62 13.69
C GLN A 106 -4.26 7.27 13.57
N LYS A 107 -5.17 8.17 13.98
CA LYS A 107 -6.63 7.98 13.80
C LYS A 107 -7.01 7.91 12.32
N ALA A 108 -6.44 8.78 11.49
CA ALA A 108 -6.69 8.78 10.05
C ALA A 108 -6.19 7.48 9.40
N LEU A 109 -5.00 7.02 9.77
CA LEU A 109 -4.45 5.74 9.33
C LEU A 109 -5.34 4.56 9.76
N LEU A 110 -5.77 4.53 11.02
CA LEU A 110 -6.66 3.46 11.50
C LEU A 110 -7.99 3.44 10.73
N LYS A 111 -8.56 4.61 10.44
CA LYS A 111 -9.79 4.72 9.64
C LYS A 111 -9.59 4.26 8.20
N ASP A 112 -8.48 4.63 7.57
CA ASP A 112 -8.10 4.16 6.22
C ASP A 112 -7.89 2.64 6.20
N TYR A 113 -7.18 2.08 7.19
CA TYR A 113 -7.03 0.63 7.34
C TYR A 113 -8.38 -0.06 7.51
N GLN A 114 -9.26 0.45 8.36
CA GLN A 114 -10.61 -0.10 8.54
C GLN A 114 -11.41 -0.05 7.24
N SER A 115 -11.43 1.10 6.55
CA SER A 115 -12.10 1.25 5.26
C SER A 115 -11.60 0.24 4.22
N ARG A 116 -10.28 0.03 4.14
CA ARG A 116 -9.69 -0.98 3.24
C ARG A 116 -10.05 -2.40 3.64
N MET A 117 -10.10 -2.69 4.94
CA MET A 117 -10.53 -3.99 5.44
C MET A 117 -12.01 -4.23 5.14
N ASP A 118 -12.85 -3.22 5.26
CA ASP A 118 -14.28 -3.26 4.93
C ASP A 118 -14.46 -3.46 3.41
N GLU A 119 -13.74 -2.70 2.57
CA GLU A 119 -13.72 -2.90 1.11
C GLU A 119 -13.24 -4.31 0.71
N ILE A 120 -12.18 -4.82 1.34
CA ILE A 120 -11.71 -6.20 1.13
C ILE A 120 -12.80 -7.18 1.59
N SER A 121 -13.51 -6.89 2.68
CA SER A 121 -14.58 -7.75 3.17
C SER A 121 -15.77 -7.78 2.20
N GLU A 122 -16.14 -6.65 1.61
CA GLU A 122 -17.18 -6.51 0.59
C GLU A 122 -16.78 -7.19 -0.73
N LEU A 123 -15.53 -7.02 -1.17
CA LEU A 123 -14.97 -7.77 -2.30
C LEU A 123 -14.86 -9.27 -2.02
N SER A 124 -14.74 -9.63 -0.74
CA SER A 124 -14.78 -11.00 -0.26
C SER A 124 -16.20 -11.51 -0.01
N GLU A 125 -17.27 -10.75 -0.36
CA GLU A 125 -18.61 -11.31 -0.51
C GLU A 125 -18.52 -12.45 -1.51
N ARG A 126 -18.32 -13.62 -0.94
CA ARG A 126 -18.17 -14.89 -1.60
C ARG A 126 -19.45 -15.07 -2.40
N GLN A 127 -19.41 -14.78 -3.70
CA GLN A 127 -20.47 -15.20 -4.63
C GLN A 127 -20.92 -16.61 -4.23
N PRO A 128 -22.22 -16.94 -4.20
CA PRO A 128 -22.67 -18.25 -3.78
C PRO A 128 -21.85 -19.35 -4.48
N VAL A 129 -21.51 -20.43 -3.78
CA VAL A 129 -20.65 -21.51 -4.32
C VAL A 129 -21.16 -21.98 -5.69
N GLU A 130 -22.47 -21.98 -5.89
CA GLU A 130 -23.12 -22.29 -7.18
C GLU A 130 -22.72 -21.33 -8.30
N VAL A 131 -22.66 -20.02 -8.05
CA VAL A 131 -22.26 -19.01 -9.04
C VAL A 131 -20.78 -19.17 -9.39
N ARG A 132 -19.93 -19.40 -8.39
CA ARG A 132 -18.50 -19.69 -8.62
C ARG A 132 -18.30 -21.00 -9.37
N PHE A 133 -19.14 -22.01 -9.14
CA PHE A 133 -19.04 -23.29 -9.84
C PHE A 133 -19.37 -23.15 -11.33
N GLU A 134 -20.37 -22.36 -11.67
CA GLU A 134 -20.70 -22.08 -13.07
C GLU A 134 -19.59 -21.30 -13.78
N GLN A 135 -18.88 -20.42 -13.07
CA GLN A 135 -17.67 -19.77 -13.59
C GLN A 135 -16.50 -20.77 -13.72
N TRP A 136 -16.33 -21.65 -12.73
CA TRP A 136 -15.32 -22.70 -12.74
C TRP A 136 -15.47 -23.62 -13.96
N LYS A 137 -16.68 -24.09 -14.26
CA LYS A 137 -16.95 -24.90 -15.46
C LYS A 137 -16.60 -24.20 -16.77
N LYS A 138 -16.80 -22.88 -16.84
CA LYS A 138 -16.49 -22.04 -18.01
C LYS A 138 -15.01 -21.66 -18.11
N THR A 139 -14.22 -21.91 -17.06
CA THR A 139 -12.81 -21.57 -17.02
C THR A 139 -12.00 -22.57 -17.85
N GLU A 140 -11.09 -22.06 -18.68
CA GLU A 140 -10.23 -22.91 -19.51
C GLU A 140 -9.38 -23.87 -18.64
N PRO A 141 -9.14 -25.12 -19.08
CA PRO A 141 -8.45 -26.12 -18.26
C PRO A 141 -7.06 -25.70 -17.75
N TRP A 142 -6.32 -24.91 -18.53
CA TRP A 142 -5.02 -24.41 -18.10
C TRP A 142 -5.12 -23.39 -16.95
N LYS A 143 -6.19 -22.56 -16.93
CA LYS A 143 -6.47 -21.63 -15.84
C LYS A 143 -6.94 -22.37 -14.59
N GLN A 144 -7.81 -23.38 -14.76
CA GLN A 144 -8.21 -24.28 -13.68
C GLN A 144 -6.99 -24.94 -13.01
N ARG A 145 -6.02 -25.39 -13.81
CA ARG A 145 -4.76 -25.95 -13.31
C ARG A 145 -3.96 -24.94 -12.48
N LEU A 146 -3.81 -23.70 -12.96
CA LEU A 146 -3.07 -22.68 -12.21
C LEU A 146 -3.72 -22.39 -10.86
N ILE A 147 -5.05 -22.25 -10.84
CA ILE A 147 -5.82 -22.04 -9.62
C ILE A 147 -5.64 -23.23 -8.66
N LEU A 148 -5.80 -24.47 -9.13
CA LEU A 148 -5.61 -25.67 -8.30
C LEU A 148 -4.19 -25.80 -7.78
N HIS A 149 -3.18 -25.46 -8.58
CA HIS A 149 -1.79 -25.50 -8.15
C HIS A 149 -1.51 -24.47 -7.05
N GLU A 150 -1.97 -23.24 -7.22
CA GLU A 150 -1.85 -22.18 -6.21
C GLU A 150 -2.53 -22.58 -4.90
N LYS A 151 -3.76 -23.11 -4.99
CA LYS A 151 -4.51 -23.58 -3.81
C LYS A 151 -3.86 -24.80 -3.17
N CYS A 152 -3.32 -25.73 -3.96
CA CYS A 152 -2.56 -26.87 -3.43
C CYS A 152 -1.41 -26.39 -2.54
N VAL A 153 -0.58 -25.46 -3.04
CA VAL A 153 0.56 -24.93 -2.28
C VAL A 153 0.08 -24.31 -0.97
N LYS A 154 -0.93 -23.43 -1.04
CA LYS A 154 -1.53 -22.78 0.14
C LYS A 154 -1.95 -23.79 1.21
N TYR A 155 -2.76 -24.79 0.84
CA TYR A 155 -3.35 -25.70 1.81
C TYR A 155 -2.36 -26.77 2.31
N VAL A 156 -1.41 -27.21 1.48
CA VAL A 156 -0.31 -28.06 1.92
C VAL A 156 0.55 -27.33 2.97
N GLU A 157 0.89 -26.07 2.75
CA GLU A 157 1.63 -25.28 3.74
C GLU A 157 0.84 -25.10 5.04
N MET A 158 -0.47 -24.83 4.96
CA MET A 158 -1.33 -24.69 6.13
C MET A 158 -1.36 -25.98 6.95
N GLU A 159 -1.53 -27.13 6.29
CA GLU A 159 -1.53 -28.44 6.96
C GLU A 159 -0.18 -28.75 7.63
N ILE A 160 0.93 -28.43 6.96
CA ILE A 160 2.28 -28.57 7.53
C ILE A 160 2.48 -27.66 8.74
N LYS A 161 2.00 -26.41 8.71
CA LYS A 161 2.10 -25.47 9.84
C LYS A 161 1.26 -25.94 11.04
N ALA A 162 0.14 -26.61 10.79
CA ALA A 162 -0.72 -27.18 11.83
C ALA A 162 -0.17 -28.47 12.48
N ARG A 163 0.96 -29.01 11.99
CA ARG A 163 1.60 -30.26 12.44
C ARG A 163 1.88 -30.40 13.95
N PRO A 164 2.14 -29.33 14.75
CA PRO A 164 2.23 -29.46 16.20
C PRO A 164 0.91 -29.90 16.87
N ALA A 165 -0.23 -29.62 16.25
CA ALA A 165 -1.54 -30.10 16.72
C ALA A 165 -1.73 -31.59 16.40
N PHE A 166 -1.33 -32.04 15.21
CA PHE A 166 -1.43 -33.44 14.79
C PHE A 166 -0.60 -34.41 15.63
N ARG A 167 0.54 -34.01 16.22
CA ARG A 167 1.33 -34.91 17.10
C ARG A 167 0.61 -35.33 18.39
N ARG A 168 -0.51 -34.68 18.75
CA ARG A 168 -1.31 -35.03 19.94
C ARG A 168 -2.38 -36.08 19.65
N GLY A 169 -2.83 -36.23 18.41
CA GLY A 169 -3.64 -37.34 17.93
C GLY A 169 -2.76 -38.37 17.21
N LEU A 170 -3.10 -39.65 17.23
CA LEU A 170 -2.30 -40.71 16.61
C LEU A 170 -2.32 -40.71 15.07
N GLU A 171 -2.75 -39.61 14.43
CA GLU A 171 -2.89 -39.52 12.98
C GLU A 171 -1.68 -38.87 12.29
N ILE A 172 -1.10 -39.60 11.34
CA ILE A 172 -0.03 -39.11 10.48
C ILE A 172 -0.68 -38.60 9.18
N SER A 173 -0.67 -37.28 9.00
CA SER A 173 -1.07 -36.64 7.73
C SER A 173 -0.31 -37.24 6.54
N LYS A 174 -1.01 -37.55 5.45
CA LYS A 174 -0.38 -38.07 4.22
C LYS A 174 0.56 -37.04 3.59
N VAL A 175 0.22 -35.75 3.66
CA VAL A 175 1.13 -34.66 3.29
C VAL A 175 2.43 -34.79 4.07
N SER A 176 2.38 -35.04 5.37
CA SER A 176 3.58 -35.22 6.19
C SER A 176 4.46 -36.39 5.71
N VAL A 177 3.86 -37.49 5.25
CA VAL A 177 4.59 -38.64 4.69
C VAL A 177 5.21 -38.31 3.34
N LEU A 178 4.48 -37.64 2.46
CA LEU A 178 4.96 -37.25 1.13
C LEU A 178 6.10 -36.22 1.25
N MET A 179 5.94 -35.23 2.13
CA MET A 179 6.97 -34.22 2.41
C MET A 179 8.23 -34.82 3.00
N ALA A 180 8.13 -35.87 3.83
CA ALA A 180 9.31 -36.57 4.35
C ALA A 180 10.16 -37.17 3.22
N ARG A 181 9.52 -37.67 2.15
CA ARG A 181 10.22 -38.21 0.96
C ARG A 181 10.93 -37.13 0.14
N LEU A 182 10.38 -35.91 0.13
CA LEU A 182 10.88 -34.76 -0.63
C LEU A 182 11.82 -33.86 0.18
N SER A 183 12.07 -34.16 1.46
CA SER A 183 12.74 -33.28 2.42
C SER A 183 14.16 -32.83 2.05
N ASN A 184 14.79 -33.45 1.05
CA ASN A 184 16.12 -33.10 0.55
C ASN A 184 16.09 -32.10 -0.64
N GLU A 185 14.91 -31.70 -1.11
CA GLU A 185 14.76 -30.81 -2.27
C GLU A 185 14.54 -29.35 -1.85
N PRO A 186 15.02 -28.36 -2.62
CA PRO A 186 14.97 -26.94 -2.25
C PRO A 186 13.56 -26.31 -2.28
N LEU A 187 12.55 -26.99 -2.83
CA LEU A 187 11.15 -26.53 -2.94
C LEU A 187 10.15 -27.70 -2.83
N PRO A 188 10.06 -28.36 -1.66
CA PRO A 188 9.39 -29.65 -1.55
C PRO A 188 7.86 -29.54 -1.68
N VAL A 189 7.26 -28.39 -1.33
CA VAL A 189 5.80 -28.19 -1.44
C VAL A 189 5.39 -27.95 -2.89
N GLU A 190 6.13 -27.11 -3.60
CA GLU A 190 5.88 -26.80 -5.00
C GLU A 190 6.08 -28.04 -5.87
N LEU A 191 7.09 -28.86 -5.58
CA LEU A 191 7.33 -30.13 -6.27
C LEU A 191 6.19 -31.12 -6.02
N LEU A 192 5.74 -31.26 -4.77
CA LEU A 192 4.56 -32.06 -4.44
C LEU A 192 3.32 -31.58 -5.20
N CYS A 193 3.06 -30.27 -5.24
CA CYS A 193 1.88 -29.73 -5.92
C CYS A 193 1.97 -29.82 -7.45
N ASN A 194 3.17 -29.80 -8.03
CA ASN A 194 3.36 -30.12 -9.45
C ASN A 194 3.02 -31.58 -9.76
N ASP A 195 3.30 -32.52 -8.86
CA ASP A 195 2.93 -33.94 -9.01
C ASP A 195 1.43 -34.18 -8.83
N LEU A 196 0.83 -33.51 -7.85
CA LEU A 196 -0.60 -33.60 -7.57
C LEU A 196 -1.43 -32.93 -8.68
N VAL A 197 -0.95 -31.81 -9.22
CA VAL A 197 -1.60 -31.00 -10.26
C VAL A 197 -0.69 -30.87 -11.50
N PRO A 198 -0.51 -31.95 -12.29
CA PRO A 198 0.44 -31.97 -13.40
C PRO A 198 0.03 -31.01 -14.52
N GLY A 199 1.01 -30.50 -15.28
CA GLY A 199 0.85 -29.45 -16.30
C GLY A 199 0.02 -29.80 -17.55
N VAL A 200 -0.82 -30.83 -17.52
CA VAL A 200 -1.60 -31.30 -18.68
C VAL A 200 -3.01 -30.68 -18.66
N GLN A 201 -3.42 -30.06 -19.75
CA GLN A 201 -4.57 -29.13 -19.85
C GLN A 201 -5.87 -29.78 -20.37
N SER A 202 -6.23 -30.98 -19.94
CA SER A 202 -7.53 -31.58 -20.30
C SER A 202 -8.47 -31.67 -19.11
N GLU A 203 -9.78 -31.53 -19.35
CA GLU A 203 -10.81 -31.62 -18.30
C GLU A 203 -10.71 -32.91 -17.48
N GLN A 204 -10.45 -34.04 -18.15
CA GLN A 204 -10.24 -35.33 -17.49
C GLN A 204 -9.03 -35.34 -16.55
N LYS A 205 -7.99 -34.56 -16.87
CA LYS A 205 -6.78 -34.43 -16.03
C LYS A 205 -7.04 -33.49 -14.85
N ILE A 206 -7.85 -32.45 -15.02
CA ILE A 206 -8.30 -31.59 -13.93
C ILE A 206 -9.12 -32.38 -12.92
N GLN A 207 -10.07 -33.21 -13.38
CA GLN A 207 -10.83 -34.10 -12.50
C GLN A 207 -9.94 -35.08 -11.73
N LYS A 208 -8.93 -35.66 -12.39
CA LYS A 208 -7.93 -36.51 -11.72
C LYS A 208 -7.09 -35.74 -10.69
N ALA A 209 -6.75 -34.48 -10.96
CA ALA A 209 -6.02 -33.65 -10.01
C ALA A 209 -6.86 -33.34 -8.77
N ILE A 210 -8.14 -32.98 -8.94
CA ILE A 210 -9.09 -32.78 -7.83
C ILE A 210 -9.18 -34.05 -6.97
N GLN A 211 -9.30 -35.22 -7.61
CA GLN A 211 -9.35 -36.50 -6.89
C GLN A 211 -8.04 -36.81 -6.13
N ARG A 212 -6.87 -36.51 -6.71
CA ARG A 212 -5.58 -36.67 -6.02
C ARG A 212 -5.47 -35.74 -4.80
N LEU A 213 -5.97 -34.51 -4.90
CA LEU A 213 -6.03 -33.57 -3.79
C LEU A 213 -6.95 -34.10 -2.67
N LYS A 214 -8.13 -34.64 -3.01
CA LYS A 214 -9.05 -35.32 -2.07
C LYS A 214 -8.36 -36.43 -1.29
N GLU A 215 -7.51 -37.20 -1.96
CA GLU A 215 -6.81 -38.34 -1.35
C GLU A 215 -5.61 -37.94 -0.50
N THR A 216 -5.09 -36.72 -0.69
CA THR A 216 -3.82 -36.25 -0.11
C THR A 216 -4.02 -35.32 1.08
N LEU A 217 -4.87 -34.30 0.94
CA LEU A 217 -5.18 -33.34 1.99
C LEU A 217 -6.10 -33.97 3.04
N THR A 218 -6.05 -33.48 4.28
CA THR A 218 -7.10 -33.82 5.26
C THR A 218 -8.45 -33.25 4.82
N PHE A 219 -9.54 -33.84 5.33
CA PHE A 219 -10.89 -33.46 4.94
C PHE A 219 -11.13 -31.96 5.09
N ASP A 220 -10.77 -31.36 6.23
CA ASP A 220 -11.03 -29.95 6.51
C ASP A 220 -10.30 -29.01 5.54
N TYR A 221 -9.02 -29.25 5.28
CA TYR A 221 -8.26 -28.42 4.32
C TYR A 221 -8.75 -28.64 2.88
N TYR A 222 -9.17 -29.85 2.54
CA TYR A 222 -9.76 -30.13 1.24
C TYR A 222 -11.11 -29.43 1.05
N ILE A 223 -11.97 -29.41 2.07
CA ILE A 223 -13.24 -28.68 2.03
C ILE A 223 -13.00 -27.17 1.85
N GLN A 224 -12.07 -26.58 2.62
CA GLN A 224 -11.71 -25.17 2.48
C GLN A 224 -11.17 -24.85 1.08
N LEU A 225 -10.38 -25.77 0.50
CA LEU A 225 -9.92 -25.68 -0.89
C LEU A 225 -11.11 -25.63 -1.86
N LEU A 226 -12.05 -26.57 -1.75
CA LEU A 226 -13.22 -26.62 -2.64
C LEU A 226 -14.08 -25.36 -2.51
N GLU A 227 -14.28 -24.85 -1.29
CA GLU A 227 -15.03 -23.61 -1.05
C GLU A 227 -14.40 -22.39 -1.72
N GLU A 228 -13.07 -22.25 -1.62
CA GLU A 228 -12.33 -21.16 -2.25
C GLU A 228 -12.31 -21.25 -3.78
N VAL A 229 -12.21 -22.47 -4.33
CA VAL A 229 -12.29 -22.69 -5.78
C VAL A 229 -13.73 -22.52 -6.29
N GLY A 230 -14.72 -22.72 -5.41
CA GLY A 230 -16.14 -22.67 -5.77
C GLY A 230 -16.66 -23.98 -6.34
N ILE A 231 -16.08 -25.13 -5.95
CA ILE A 231 -16.58 -26.45 -6.33
C ILE A 231 -17.52 -26.93 -5.21
N PRO A 232 -18.81 -27.23 -5.50
CA PRO A 232 -19.73 -27.76 -4.51
C PRO A 232 -19.27 -29.14 -4.03
N GLN A 233 -19.35 -29.37 -2.72
CA GLN A 233 -18.95 -30.66 -2.13
C GLN A 233 -19.70 -31.85 -2.75
N LYS A 234 -20.98 -31.66 -3.10
CA LYS A 234 -21.85 -32.67 -3.72
C LYS A 234 -21.36 -33.18 -5.08
N GLU A 235 -20.52 -32.41 -5.77
CA GLU A 235 -19.94 -32.81 -7.07
C GLU A 235 -18.76 -33.78 -6.89
N ILE A 236 -18.21 -33.87 -5.67
CA ILE A 236 -16.98 -34.59 -5.36
C ILE A 236 -17.22 -35.72 -4.35
N PHE A 237 -18.18 -35.55 -3.45
CA PHE A 237 -18.51 -36.50 -2.40
C PHE A 237 -19.87 -37.14 -2.66
N SER A 238 -19.92 -38.47 -2.61
CA SER A 238 -21.18 -39.17 -2.36
C SER A 238 -21.57 -38.97 -0.89
N PHE A 239 -22.86 -39.13 -0.58
CA PHE A 239 -23.36 -39.05 0.80
C PHE A 239 -22.59 -39.97 1.77
N ASP A 240 -22.22 -41.17 1.31
CA ASP A 240 -21.43 -42.14 2.08
C ASP A 240 -19.97 -41.69 2.31
N ASP A 241 -19.37 -41.00 1.34
CA ASP A 241 -18.02 -40.44 1.49
C ASP A 241 -18.01 -39.29 2.51
N GLU A 242 -19.06 -38.48 2.52
CA GLU A 242 -19.22 -37.35 3.46
C GLU A 242 -19.38 -37.86 4.91
N LEU A 243 -20.17 -38.92 5.10
CA LEU A 243 -20.31 -39.63 6.37
C LEU A 243 -18.98 -40.24 6.83
N LYS A 244 -18.25 -40.95 5.95
CA LYS A 244 -16.94 -41.53 6.30
C LYS A 244 -15.88 -40.48 6.63
N GLY A 245 -15.90 -39.34 5.93
CA GLY A 245 -15.03 -38.19 6.21
C GLY A 245 -15.30 -37.59 7.59
N LYS A 246 -16.57 -37.32 7.90
CA LYS A 246 -16.98 -36.81 9.21
C LYS A 246 -16.73 -37.80 10.35
N ILE A 247 -16.90 -39.11 10.11
CA ILE A 247 -16.65 -40.16 11.12
C ILE A 247 -15.15 -40.28 11.46
N ARG A 248 -14.24 -40.09 10.49
CA ARG A 248 -12.80 -40.02 10.81
C ARG A 248 -12.53 -38.87 11.78
N ASN A 249 -12.96 -37.66 11.43
CA ASN A 249 -12.81 -36.48 12.28
C ASN A 249 -13.50 -36.60 13.66
N PHE A 250 -14.63 -37.33 13.77
CA PHE A 250 -15.33 -37.52 15.05
C PHE A 250 -14.64 -38.53 15.97
N ASN A 251 -13.92 -39.51 15.40
CA ASN A 251 -13.03 -40.38 16.17
C ASN A 251 -11.70 -39.70 16.51
N ASP A 252 -11.47 -38.47 16.01
CA ASP A 252 -10.31 -37.61 16.26
C ASP A 252 -10.56 -36.53 17.33
N SER A 253 -11.75 -36.49 17.95
CA SER A 253 -12.08 -35.65 19.13
C SER A 253 -12.05 -36.45 20.43
#